data_AF-A0A358KIT5-F1
#
_entry.id   AF-A0A358KIT5-F1
#
_cell.length_a   1.000
_cell.length_b   1.000
_cell.length_c   1.000
_cell.angle_alpha   90.00
_cell.angle_beta   90.00
_cell.angle_gamma   90.00
#
_symmetry.space_group_name_H-M   'P 1'
#
loop_
_entity.id
_entity.type
_entity.pdbx_description
1 polymer ?
#
loop_
_entity_poly.entity_id
_entity_poly.type
_entity_poly.pdbx_seq_one_letter_code
_entity_poly.pdbx_strand_id
1 'polypeptide(L)'
;ANPAYTENPINRCYFCKHELFTHLEPIAAEGDFAVLAYGENASDIGDHRPGAEAAKKFEVRAPLKEAGMSKNDIRACSAALGLPTADKPQMPCLSSRIPYGQEVTREKLAMIEEAEGMLRDAGFREVRVRHHEQPEGALARLELGPEEMKRFQAEELLPTVTERFRAAGFSGVTLDTRGYRRGSLNEGIPEEKLATG
;
A
#
# COMPACT_ATOMS: atom_id res chain seq x y z
N ALA A 1 -13.57 -2.36 -13.83
CA ALA A 1 -13.01 -2.35 -12.47
C ALA A 1 -13.86 -3.28 -11.62
N ASN A 2 -13.25 -4.08 -10.75
CA ASN A 2 -13.99 -5.00 -9.88
C ASN A 2 -14.75 -4.20 -8.80
N PRO A 3 -16.10 -4.19 -8.78
CA PRO A 3 -16.87 -3.39 -7.83
C PRO A 3 -16.55 -3.72 -6.37
N ALA A 4 -16.34 -5.01 -6.07
CA ALA A 4 -16.01 -5.46 -4.71
C ALA A 4 -14.62 -4.98 -4.24
N TYR A 5 -13.72 -4.62 -5.17
CA TYR A 5 -12.50 -3.92 -4.82
C TYR A 5 -12.73 -2.41 -4.67
N THR A 6 -13.49 -1.79 -5.57
CA THR A 6 -13.69 -0.33 -5.56
C THR A 6 -14.49 0.13 -4.35
N GLU A 7 -15.37 -0.69 -3.78
CA GLU A 7 -16.06 -0.41 -2.51
C GLU A 7 -15.12 -0.31 -1.29
N ASN A 8 -13.85 -0.68 -1.45
CA ASN A 8 -12.81 -0.61 -0.43
C ASN A 8 -13.17 -1.31 0.91
N PRO A 9 -13.67 -2.56 0.89
CA PRO A 9 -13.96 -3.28 2.12
C PRO A 9 -12.68 -3.66 2.88
N ILE A 10 -12.83 -4.19 4.10
CA ILE A 10 -11.69 -4.60 4.94
C ILE A 10 -10.80 -5.63 4.21
N ASN A 11 -11.42 -6.59 3.52
CA ASN A 11 -10.78 -7.55 2.61
C ASN A 11 -10.53 -7.03 1.20
N ARG A 12 -10.39 -5.72 0.93
CA ARG A 12 -10.05 -5.24 -0.43
C ARG A 12 -8.86 -5.99 -1.06
N CYS A 13 -7.91 -6.44 -0.25
CA CYS A 13 -6.74 -7.22 -0.69
C CYS A 13 -7.12 -8.58 -1.29
N TYR A 14 -8.21 -9.22 -0.82
CA TYR A 14 -8.78 -10.41 -1.43
C TYR A 14 -9.27 -10.10 -2.84
N PHE A 15 -10.15 -9.11 -3.00
CA PHE A 15 -10.73 -8.75 -4.30
C PHE A 15 -9.68 -8.25 -5.29
N CYS A 16 -8.71 -7.46 -4.83
CA CYS A 16 -7.58 -7.01 -5.65
C CYS A 16 -6.77 -8.18 -6.23
N LYS A 17 -6.43 -9.17 -5.40
CA LYS A 17 -5.67 -10.34 -5.85
C LYS A 17 -6.53 -11.32 -6.65
N HIS A 18 -7.79 -11.50 -6.29
CA HIS A 18 -8.72 -12.31 -7.07
C HIS A 18 -8.81 -11.78 -8.49
N GLU A 19 -8.99 -10.47 -8.66
CA GLU A 19 -8.99 -9.82 -9.98
C GLU A 19 -7.65 -10.05 -10.71
N LEU A 20 -6.53 -9.81 -10.03
CA LEU A 20 -5.19 -10.02 -10.60
C LEU A 20 -5.01 -11.46 -11.13
N PHE A 21 -5.36 -12.46 -10.33
CA PHE A 21 -5.19 -13.87 -10.71
C PHE A 21 -6.17 -14.29 -11.81
N THR A 22 -7.41 -13.79 -11.80
CA THR A 22 -8.36 -13.98 -12.92
C THR A 22 -7.79 -13.51 -14.26
N HIS A 23 -7.04 -12.41 -14.29
CA HIS A 23 -6.40 -11.93 -15.53
C HIS A 23 -5.08 -12.64 -15.85
N LEU A 24 -4.36 -13.14 -14.84
CA LEU A 24 -3.08 -13.83 -15.05
C LEU A 24 -3.25 -15.31 -15.44
N GLU A 25 -4.31 -15.99 -15.02
CA GLU A 25 -4.59 -17.38 -15.42
C GLU A 25 -4.57 -17.63 -16.93
N PRO A 26 -5.31 -16.86 -17.77
CA PRO A 26 -5.26 -17.07 -19.21
C PRO A 26 -3.87 -16.83 -19.79
N ILE A 27 -3.12 -15.84 -19.28
CA ILE A 27 -1.74 -15.56 -19.70
C ILE A 27 -0.81 -16.72 -19.33
N ALA A 28 -0.98 -17.30 -18.14
CA ALA A 28 -0.21 -18.46 -17.72
C ALA A 28 -0.50 -19.68 -18.60
N ALA A 29 -1.77 -19.91 -18.91
CA ALA A 29 -2.19 -20.99 -19.80
C ALA A 29 -1.65 -20.81 -21.23
N GLU A 30 -1.73 -19.61 -21.79
CA GLU A 30 -1.18 -19.29 -23.12
C GLU A 30 0.34 -19.46 -23.20
N GLY A 31 1.04 -19.22 -22.08
CA GLY A 31 2.49 -19.37 -21.98
C GLY A 31 2.96 -20.77 -21.55
N ASP A 32 2.08 -21.76 -21.45
CA ASP A 32 2.37 -23.10 -20.91
C ASP A 32 3.04 -23.07 -19.52
N PHE A 33 2.72 -22.06 -18.71
CA PHE A 33 3.22 -21.95 -17.35
C PHE A 33 2.41 -22.86 -16.43
N ALA A 34 3.10 -23.82 -15.79
CA ALA A 34 2.47 -24.75 -14.86
C ALA A 34 1.90 -24.07 -13.60
N VAL A 35 2.42 -22.90 -13.23
CA VAL A 35 2.03 -22.25 -11.97
C VAL A 35 2.25 -20.74 -11.98
N LEU A 36 1.33 -20.04 -11.35
CA LEU A 36 1.51 -18.64 -10.96
C LEU A 36 2.23 -18.57 -9.61
N ALA A 37 3.23 -17.70 -9.50
CA ALA A 37 3.97 -17.48 -8.26
C ALA A 37 3.92 -16.02 -7.82
N TYR A 38 3.91 -15.78 -6.51
CA TYR A 38 3.94 -14.42 -5.96
C TYR A 38 4.82 -14.31 -4.70
N GLY A 39 5.22 -13.08 -4.37
CA GLY A 39 6.27 -12.77 -3.40
C GLY A 39 5.88 -12.78 -1.92
N GLU A 40 4.89 -13.57 -1.48
CA GLU A 40 4.66 -13.75 -0.03
C GLU A 40 5.82 -14.53 0.59
N ASN A 41 6.25 -14.08 1.77
CA ASN A 41 7.42 -14.62 2.49
C ASN A 41 7.07 -15.06 3.92
N ALA A 42 8.00 -15.71 4.61
CA ALA A 42 7.78 -16.21 5.96
C ALA A 42 7.69 -15.11 7.03
N SER A 43 8.10 -13.87 6.73
CA SER A 43 7.89 -12.73 7.65
C SER A 43 6.51 -12.09 7.50
N ASP A 44 5.67 -12.55 6.56
CA ASP A 44 4.29 -12.10 6.40
C ASP A 44 3.30 -12.81 7.34
N ILE A 45 3.79 -13.51 8.38
CA ILE A 45 2.97 -14.21 9.38
C ILE A 45 2.35 -13.18 10.34
N GLY A 46 1.00 -13.17 10.40
CA GLY A 46 0.20 -12.30 11.26
C GLY A 46 -1.27 -12.31 10.85
N ASP A 47 -2.15 -11.87 11.75
CA ASP A 47 -3.62 -11.96 11.63
C ASP A 47 -4.17 -11.40 10.31
N HIS A 48 -5.20 -12.11 9.83
CA HIS A 48 -6.00 -11.90 8.63
C HIS A 48 -5.25 -11.45 7.37
N ARG A 49 -5.05 -12.39 6.44
CA ARG A 49 -4.41 -12.16 5.14
C ARG A 49 -5.39 -12.48 4.01
N PRO A 50 -6.43 -11.65 3.78
CA PRO A 50 -7.46 -11.93 2.77
C PRO A 50 -6.86 -12.14 1.37
N GLY A 51 -5.75 -11.47 1.06
CA GLY A 51 -5.05 -11.69 -0.19
C GLY A 51 -4.42 -13.10 -0.34
N ALA A 52 -4.02 -13.75 0.74
CA ALA A 52 -3.49 -15.12 0.68
C ALA A 52 -4.63 -16.14 0.45
N GLU A 53 -5.85 -15.84 0.91
CA GLU A 53 -7.03 -16.67 0.63
C GLU A 53 -7.38 -16.67 -0.85
N ALA A 54 -7.34 -15.49 -1.50
CA ALA A 54 -7.46 -15.41 -2.95
C ALA A 54 -6.39 -16.25 -3.65
N ALA A 55 -5.11 -16.14 -3.25
CA ALA A 55 -4.03 -16.93 -3.85
C ALA A 55 -4.28 -18.45 -3.76
N LYS A 56 -4.78 -18.93 -2.61
CA LYS A 56 -5.14 -20.36 -2.44
C LYS A 56 -6.22 -20.82 -3.42
N LYS A 57 -7.23 -19.98 -3.68
CA LYS A 57 -8.34 -20.31 -4.61
C LYS A 57 -7.87 -20.53 -6.05
N PHE A 58 -6.83 -19.81 -6.46
CA PHE A 58 -6.23 -19.89 -7.80
C PHE A 58 -4.99 -20.79 -7.83
N GLU A 59 -4.74 -21.57 -6.76
CA GLU A 59 -3.57 -22.45 -6.62
C GLU A 59 -2.21 -21.73 -6.85
N VAL A 60 -2.17 -20.41 -6.59
CA VAL A 60 -0.98 -19.58 -6.74
C VAL A 60 0.01 -19.93 -5.64
N ARG A 61 1.27 -20.15 -6.02
CA ARG A 61 2.34 -20.56 -5.12
C ARG A 61 3.08 -19.37 -4.52
N ALA A 62 3.59 -19.55 -3.31
CA ALA A 62 4.39 -18.57 -2.59
C ALA A 62 5.78 -19.15 -2.28
N PRO A 63 6.67 -19.29 -3.28
CA PRO A 63 7.92 -20.07 -3.12
C PRO A 63 8.79 -19.59 -1.96
N LEU A 64 8.86 -18.28 -1.72
CA LEU A 64 9.66 -17.72 -0.63
C LEU A 64 9.10 -18.13 0.74
N LYS A 65 7.78 -18.10 0.92
CA LYS A 65 7.12 -18.58 2.13
C LYS A 65 7.23 -20.10 2.29
N GLU A 66 7.05 -20.85 1.21
CA GLU A 66 7.16 -22.31 1.19
C GLU A 66 8.58 -22.79 1.57
N ALA A 67 9.60 -22.04 1.16
CA ALA A 67 10.99 -22.26 1.56
C ALA A 67 11.35 -21.69 2.95
N GLY A 68 10.39 -21.11 3.68
CA GLY A 68 10.62 -20.53 5.00
C GLY A 68 11.47 -19.26 5.00
N MET A 69 11.65 -18.61 3.85
CA MET A 69 12.52 -17.43 3.74
C MET A 69 11.88 -16.22 4.40
N SER A 70 12.56 -15.68 5.40
CA SER A 70 12.22 -14.40 6.02
C SER A 70 12.59 -13.24 5.10
N LYS A 71 12.09 -12.04 5.42
CA LYS A 71 12.47 -10.81 4.74
C LYS A 71 13.99 -10.56 4.79
N ASN A 72 14.64 -10.94 5.88
CA ASN A 72 16.08 -10.77 6.03
C ASN A 72 16.84 -11.72 5.10
N ASP A 73 16.39 -12.97 4.99
CA ASP A 73 16.98 -13.96 4.08
C ASP A 73 16.86 -13.48 2.63
N ILE A 74 15.68 -12.99 2.24
CA ILE A 74 15.43 -12.47 0.89
C ILE A 74 16.35 -11.28 0.59
N ARG A 75 16.56 -10.37 1.56
CA ARG A 75 17.48 -9.23 1.39
C ARG A 75 18.93 -9.68 1.27
N ALA A 76 19.37 -10.63 2.08
CA ALA A 76 20.72 -11.19 2.00
C ALA A 76 20.96 -11.88 0.65
N CYS A 77 20.02 -12.70 0.17
CA CYS A 77 20.08 -13.32 -1.15
C CYS A 77 20.08 -12.28 -2.28
N SER A 78 19.20 -11.27 -2.19
CA SER A 78 19.14 -10.18 -3.17
C SER A 78 20.46 -9.43 -3.27
N ALA A 79 21.08 -9.10 -2.13
CA ALA A 79 22.39 -8.46 -2.08
C ALA A 79 23.51 -9.36 -2.64
N ALA A 80 23.53 -10.64 -2.27
CA ALA A 80 24.52 -11.60 -2.77
C ALA A 80 24.44 -11.81 -4.29
N LEU A 81 23.23 -11.70 -4.87
CA LEU A 81 23.00 -11.76 -6.31
C LEU A 81 23.18 -10.41 -7.02
N GLY A 82 23.53 -9.33 -6.30
CA GLY A 82 23.69 -7.99 -6.87
C GLY A 82 22.38 -7.37 -7.39
N LEU A 83 21.23 -7.80 -6.87
CA LEU A 83 19.93 -7.27 -7.28
C LEU A 83 19.66 -5.90 -6.63
N PRO A 84 19.03 -4.94 -7.34
CA PRO A 84 18.75 -3.60 -6.82
C PRO A 84 17.60 -3.58 -5.79
N THR A 85 17.08 -4.75 -5.41
CA THR A 85 15.87 -4.88 -4.59
C THR A 85 16.16 -5.07 -3.10
N ALA A 86 17.42 -5.31 -2.70
CA ALA A 86 17.79 -5.58 -1.31
C ALA A 86 17.38 -4.44 -0.36
N ASP A 87 17.62 -3.19 -0.77
CA ASP A 87 17.33 -2.00 0.03
C ASP A 87 15.99 -1.36 -0.30
N LYS A 88 15.24 -1.91 -1.26
CA LYS A 88 13.97 -1.32 -1.68
C LYS A 88 12.98 -1.31 -0.50
N PRO A 89 12.40 -0.14 -0.17
CA PRO A 89 11.40 -0.05 0.89
C PRO A 89 10.12 -0.80 0.51
N GLN A 90 9.34 -1.18 1.51
CA GLN A 90 8.02 -1.76 1.26
C GLN A 90 7.13 -0.70 0.61
N MET A 91 6.43 -1.10 -0.46
CA MET A 91 5.51 -0.24 -1.21
C MET A 91 4.10 -0.83 -1.12
N PRO A 92 3.34 -0.55 -0.04
CA PRO A 92 1.95 -0.96 0.04
C PRO A 92 1.12 -0.28 -1.06
N CYS A 93 0.06 -0.94 -1.50
CA CYS A 93 -0.89 -0.43 -2.49
C CYS A 93 -1.39 0.98 -2.13
N LEU A 94 -1.57 1.84 -3.14
CA LEU A 94 -2.09 3.20 -2.96
C LEU A 94 -3.50 3.22 -2.35
N SER A 95 -4.35 2.21 -2.60
CA SER A 95 -5.67 2.11 -1.96
C SER A 95 -5.58 2.02 -0.43
N SER A 96 -4.43 1.61 0.12
CA SER A 96 -4.21 1.66 1.56
C SER A 96 -4.16 3.08 2.11
N ARG A 97 -4.24 4.14 1.30
CA ARG A 97 -4.31 5.54 1.74
C ARG A 97 -5.75 6.03 1.84
N ILE A 98 -6.71 5.26 1.35
CA ILE A 98 -8.14 5.56 1.36
C ILE A 98 -8.77 4.78 2.52
N PRO A 99 -9.49 5.45 3.44
CA PRO A 99 -10.23 4.78 4.52
C PRO A 99 -11.18 3.70 4.00
N TYR A 100 -11.30 2.59 4.73
CA TYR A 100 -12.24 1.53 4.38
C TYR A 100 -13.67 2.06 4.21
N GLY A 101 -14.39 1.50 3.25
CA GLY A 101 -15.75 1.90 2.89
C GLY A 101 -15.84 3.18 2.04
N GLN A 102 -14.75 3.93 1.87
CA GLN A 102 -14.68 4.99 0.85
C GLN A 102 -14.22 4.41 -0.48
N GLU A 103 -14.94 4.76 -1.54
CA GLU A 103 -14.69 4.21 -2.87
C GLU A 103 -13.25 4.47 -3.35
N VAL A 104 -12.59 3.46 -3.91
CA VAL A 104 -11.32 3.59 -4.61
C VAL A 104 -11.57 4.04 -6.05
N THR A 105 -11.25 5.30 -6.36
CA THR A 105 -11.37 5.85 -7.72
C THR A 105 -10.00 6.17 -8.31
N ARG A 106 -9.92 6.29 -9.64
CA ARG A 106 -8.66 6.64 -10.34
C ARG A 106 -8.16 8.02 -9.93
N GLU A 107 -9.09 8.95 -9.76
CA GLU A 107 -8.85 10.33 -9.37
C GLU A 107 -8.16 10.36 -8.01
N LYS A 108 -8.76 9.73 -6.98
CA LYS A 108 -8.17 9.65 -5.64
C LYS A 108 -6.77 9.05 -5.66
N LEU A 109 -6.58 7.96 -6.41
CA LEU A 109 -5.28 7.30 -6.53
C LEU A 109 -4.24 8.21 -7.19
N ALA A 110 -4.61 8.95 -8.24
CA ALA A 110 -3.73 9.90 -8.89
C ALA A 110 -3.34 11.06 -7.96
N MET A 111 -4.29 11.62 -7.21
CA MET A 111 -4.03 12.66 -6.21
C MET A 111 -3.02 12.17 -5.16
N ILE A 112 -3.19 10.95 -4.64
CA ILE A 112 -2.29 10.34 -3.66
C ILE A 112 -0.91 10.09 -4.27
N GLU A 113 -0.85 9.55 -5.49
CA GLU A 113 0.40 9.23 -6.18
C GLU A 113 1.22 10.49 -6.45
N GLU A 114 0.59 11.55 -6.95
CA GLU A 114 1.23 12.84 -7.19
C GLU A 114 1.78 13.45 -5.90
N ALA A 115 0.96 13.44 -4.84
CA ALA A 115 1.34 13.99 -3.55
C ALA A 115 2.49 13.22 -2.87
N GLU A 116 2.44 11.87 -2.86
CA GLU A 116 3.55 11.05 -2.36
C GLU A 116 4.79 11.15 -3.25
N GLY A 117 4.62 11.26 -4.57
CA GLY A 117 5.68 11.40 -5.56
C GLY A 117 6.50 12.67 -5.33
N MET A 118 5.83 13.81 -5.19
CA MET A 118 6.49 15.09 -4.92
C MET A 118 7.30 15.08 -3.61
N LEU A 119 6.79 14.45 -2.55
CA LEU A 119 7.55 14.32 -1.30
C LEU A 119 8.77 13.40 -1.47
N ARG A 120 8.65 12.33 -2.27
CA ARG A 120 9.79 11.45 -2.59
C ARG A 120 10.84 12.18 -3.43
N ASP A 121 10.44 13.03 -4.37
CA ASP A 121 11.34 13.85 -5.17
C ASP A 121 12.09 14.89 -4.30
N ALA A 122 11.43 15.37 -3.24
CA ALA A 122 12.07 16.19 -2.20
C ALA A 122 12.97 15.36 -1.24
N GLY A 123 13.10 14.04 -1.44
CA GLY A 123 13.98 13.15 -0.69
C GLY A 123 13.36 12.51 0.55
N PHE A 124 12.04 12.60 0.75
CA PHE A 124 11.34 11.91 1.83
C PHE A 124 11.15 10.43 1.48
N ARG A 125 11.49 9.52 2.41
CA ARG A 125 11.44 8.07 2.13
C ARG A 125 10.26 7.41 2.83
N GLU A 126 10.02 7.75 4.10
CA GLU A 126 8.89 7.27 4.88
C GLU A 126 7.75 8.28 4.89
N VAL A 127 6.93 8.23 3.84
CA VAL A 127 5.78 9.13 3.65
C VAL A 127 4.51 8.36 3.32
N ARG A 128 3.39 8.80 3.89
CA ARG A 128 2.04 8.42 3.44
C ARG A 128 1.14 9.64 3.35
N VAL A 129 0.41 9.77 2.25
CA VAL A 129 -0.64 10.79 2.09
C VAL A 129 -1.98 10.09 2.16
N ARG A 130 -2.68 10.20 3.30
CA ARG A 130 -4.03 9.63 3.46
C ARG A 130 -5.05 10.56 2.86
N HIS A 131 -5.95 10.02 2.06
CA HIS A 131 -7.05 10.76 1.44
C HIS A 131 -8.29 10.66 2.31
N HIS A 132 -8.80 11.78 2.82
CA HIS A 132 -10.03 11.83 3.59
C HIS A 132 -11.05 12.70 2.88
N GLU A 133 -12.21 12.15 2.56
CA GLU A 133 -13.33 12.96 2.08
C GLU A 133 -13.89 13.84 3.22
N GLN A 134 -14.12 15.12 2.92
CA GLN A 134 -14.81 16.07 3.78
C GLN A 134 -15.89 16.80 2.94
N PRO A 135 -16.91 17.41 3.58
CA PRO A 135 -17.94 18.18 2.87
C PRO A 135 -17.37 19.27 1.97
N GLU A 136 -16.25 19.89 2.37
CA GLU A 136 -15.58 20.99 1.66
C GLU A 136 -14.53 20.51 0.63
N GLY A 137 -14.37 19.19 0.45
CA GLY A 137 -13.43 18.58 -0.49
C GLY A 137 -12.47 17.57 0.15
N ALA A 138 -11.54 17.05 -0.64
CA ALA A 138 -10.59 16.03 -0.18
C ALA A 138 -9.49 16.64 0.72
N LEU A 139 -9.35 16.12 1.93
CA LEU A 139 -8.26 16.46 2.85
C LEU A 139 -7.12 15.45 2.74
N ALA A 140 -5.90 15.95 2.53
CA ALA A 140 -4.69 15.15 2.67
C ALA A 140 -4.24 15.12 4.14
N ARG A 141 -4.09 13.93 4.72
CA ARG A 141 -3.42 13.75 6.01
C ARG A 141 -2.07 13.10 5.82
N LEU A 142 -1.02 13.87 6.08
CA LEU A 142 0.37 13.48 5.91
C LEU A 142 0.86 12.71 7.15
N GLU A 143 1.38 11.50 6.93
CA GLU A 143 2.07 10.71 7.94
C GLU A 143 3.55 10.57 7.53
N LEU A 144 4.46 11.02 8.39
CA LEU A 144 5.91 11.03 8.15
C LEU A 144 6.64 10.13 9.14
N GLY A 145 7.71 9.48 8.69
CA GLY A 145 8.69 8.85 9.57
C GLY A 145 9.31 9.85 10.54
N PRO A 146 9.92 9.40 11.66
CA PRO A 146 10.46 10.30 12.67
C PRO A 146 11.53 11.27 12.15
N GLU A 147 12.41 10.80 11.26
CA GLU A 147 13.47 11.64 10.68
C GLU A 147 12.91 12.58 9.61
N GLU A 148 11.97 12.10 8.80
CA GLU A 148 11.19 12.92 7.87
C GLU A 148 10.44 14.04 8.58
N MET A 149 9.83 13.77 9.73
CA MET A 149 9.11 14.76 10.53
C MET A 149 10.04 15.90 10.98
N LYS A 150 11.22 15.57 11.51
CA LYS A 150 12.23 16.57 11.91
C LYS A 150 12.65 17.43 10.72
N ARG A 151 12.92 16.79 9.58
CA ARG A 151 13.32 17.47 8.35
C ARG A 151 12.22 18.39 7.82
N PHE A 152 10.98 17.91 7.79
CA PHE A 152 9.81 18.67 7.34
C PHE A 152 9.62 19.96 8.14
N GLN A 153 9.84 19.91 9.46
CA GLN A 153 9.74 21.06 10.34
C GLN A 153 10.92 22.05 10.19
N ALA A 154 12.11 21.56 9.84
CA ALA A 154 13.31 22.38 9.70
C ALA A 154 13.39 23.14 8.36
N GLU A 155 12.88 22.55 7.27
CA GLU A 155 13.05 23.08 5.90
C GLU A 155 11.93 24.05 5.46
N GLU A 156 11.02 24.45 6.36
CA GLU A 156 9.88 25.35 6.05
C GLU A 156 9.08 24.93 4.80
N LEU A 157 8.95 23.64 4.52
CA LEU A 157 8.34 23.11 3.28
C LEU A 157 6.81 23.28 3.21
N LEU A 158 6.18 23.70 4.29
CA LEU A 158 4.72 23.80 4.43
C LEU A 158 4.03 24.60 3.30
N PRO A 159 4.52 25.80 2.89
CA PRO A 159 3.88 26.57 1.83
C PRO A 159 3.92 25.83 0.48
N THR A 160 5.09 25.27 0.12
CA THR A 160 5.26 24.50 -1.12
C THR A 160 4.39 23.26 -1.13
N VAL A 161 4.34 22.51 -0.03
CA VAL A 161 3.50 21.32 0.12
C VAL A 161 2.03 21.69 -0.01
N THR A 162 1.60 22.77 0.64
CA THR A 162 0.20 23.23 0.58
C THR A 162 -0.20 23.63 -0.83
N GLU A 163 0.65 24.37 -1.55
CA GLU A 163 0.40 24.80 -2.92
C GLU A 163 0.30 23.59 -3.87
N ARG A 164 1.26 22.68 -3.81
CA ARG A 164 1.29 21.50 -4.66
C ARG A 164 0.17 20.51 -4.37
N PHE A 165 -0.19 20.30 -3.11
CA PHE A 165 -1.31 19.41 -2.76
C PHE A 165 -2.65 20.00 -3.23
N ARG A 166 -2.80 21.34 -3.19
CA ARG A 166 -3.97 22.00 -3.78
C ARG A 166 -4.01 21.82 -5.29
N ALA A 167 -2.88 21.94 -5.97
CA ALA A 167 -2.77 21.67 -7.40
C ALA A 167 -3.13 20.22 -7.75
N ALA A 168 -2.74 19.27 -6.89
CA ALA A 168 -3.14 17.86 -6.97
C ALA A 168 -4.61 17.61 -6.58
N GLY A 169 -5.40 18.63 -6.23
CA GLY A 169 -6.85 18.51 -5.99
C GLY A 169 -7.29 18.40 -4.53
N PHE A 170 -6.38 18.49 -3.55
CA PHE A 170 -6.76 18.50 -2.13
C PHE A 170 -7.25 19.90 -1.70
N SER A 171 -8.33 19.96 -0.92
CA SER A 171 -8.84 21.21 -0.32
C SER A 171 -7.95 21.69 0.82
N GLY A 172 -7.25 20.78 1.49
CA GLY A 172 -6.34 21.09 2.58
C GLY A 172 -5.34 19.98 2.89
N VAL A 173 -4.33 20.33 3.69
CA VAL A 173 -3.28 19.41 4.16
C VAL A 173 -3.21 19.48 5.68
N THR A 174 -3.15 18.31 6.32
CA THR A 174 -2.92 18.14 7.75
C THR A 174 -1.73 17.24 7.99
N LEU A 175 -1.10 17.35 9.16
CA LEU A 175 0.01 16.53 9.59
C LEU A 175 -0.43 15.66 10.76
N ASP A 176 -0.29 14.33 10.67
CA ASP A 176 -0.53 13.43 11.79
C ASP A 176 0.63 13.54 12.79
N THR A 177 0.35 14.09 13.97
CA THR A 177 1.34 14.32 15.04
C THR A 177 1.92 13.03 15.59
N ARG A 178 1.26 11.88 15.37
CA ARG A 178 1.75 10.56 15.77
C ARG A 178 2.66 9.95 14.70
N GLY A 179 2.87 10.61 13.56
CA GLY A 179 3.76 10.16 12.48
C GLY A 179 3.26 8.92 11.72
N TYR A 180 4.16 8.31 10.93
CA TYR A 180 3.89 7.08 10.19
C TYR A 180 3.84 5.86 11.10
N ARG A 181 2.76 5.08 10.98
CA ARG A 181 2.59 3.80 11.68
C ARG A 181 2.06 2.73 10.72
N ARG A 182 2.59 1.52 10.84
CA ARG A 182 2.12 0.37 10.07
C ARG A 182 0.69 0.03 10.53
N GLY A 183 -0.23 -0.11 9.58
CA GLY A 183 -1.62 -0.47 9.89
C GLY A 183 -2.48 0.66 10.46
N SER A 184 -2.11 1.94 10.28
CA SER A 184 -2.88 3.06 10.86
C SER A 184 -4.36 3.14 10.42
N LEU A 185 -4.75 2.51 9.31
CA LEU A 185 -6.16 2.39 8.89
C LEU A 185 -6.95 1.33 9.66
N ASN A 186 -6.28 0.41 10.34
CA ASN A 186 -6.92 -0.62 11.15
C ASN A 186 -7.19 -0.12 12.58
N GLU A 187 -6.63 1.03 12.97
CA GLU A 187 -6.86 1.64 14.28
C GLU A 187 -8.37 1.92 14.48
N GLY A 188 -8.96 1.38 15.54
CA GLY A 188 -10.38 1.56 15.86
C GLY A 188 -11.35 0.61 15.16
N ILE A 189 -10.85 -0.32 14.33
CA ILE A 189 -11.67 -1.41 13.79
C ILE A 189 -11.60 -2.60 14.75
N PRO A 190 -12.74 -3.13 15.24
CA PRO A 190 -12.76 -4.32 16.10
C PRO A 190 -12.04 -5.51 15.45
N GLU A 191 -11.28 -6.27 16.23
CA GLU A 191 -10.53 -7.44 15.73
C GLU A 191 -11.46 -8.47 15.06
N GLU A 192 -12.70 -8.63 15.52
CA GLU A 192 -13.67 -9.54 14.90
C GLU A 192 -14.02 -9.11 13.47
N LYS A 193 -14.09 -7.80 13.20
CA LYS A 193 -14.33 -7.25 11.85
C LYS A 193 -13.08 -7.34 10.98
N LEU A 194 -11.89 -7.24 11.58
CA LEU A 194 -10.65 -7.48 10.86
C LEU A 194 -10.47 -8.97 10.54
N ALA A 195 -11.00 -9.89 11.33
CA ALA A 195 -10.88 -11.34 11.11
C ALA A 195 -11.94 -11.91 10.15
N THR A 196 -13.12 -11.29 10.08
CA THR A 196 -14.26 -11.73 9.24
C THR A 196 -14.41 -10.95 7.94
N GLY A 197 -13.82 -9.75 7.90
CA GLY A 197 -13.99 -8.77 6.84
C GLY A 197 -13.09 -8.97 5.65
#